data_AF-A0A6J2VI78-F1
#
_entry.id   AF-A0A6J2VI78-F1
#
_cell.length_a   1.000
_cell.length_b   1.000
_cell.length_c   1.000
_cell.angle_alpha   90.00
_cell.angle_beta   90.00
_cell.angle_gamma   90.00
#
_symmetry.space_group_name_H-M   'P 1'
#
loop_
_entity.id
_entity.type
_entity.pdbx_description
1 polymer ?
#
loop_
_entity_poly.entity_id
_entity_poly.type
_entity_poly.pdbx_seq_one_letter_code
_entity_poly.pdbx_strand_id
1 'polypeptide(L)'
;MPSTKNGKKSLDKPTNKDSMVFDEKNLTNEELTEGSREFYRVQIRDLEERLEKYQHKCDELEVRARDFSSRYEALEKEKKDIVLFLKRSLNQREDENAEISGQLKRLEERTEKERESLEMQLSQLRQEFQENKDNLTAENMVLAGKLAALEEFRMHKESLEARLEELESQLEKERQEHQDTVVDMERKALMDKDRLKKEMEQHVATVAAELRNVSDRNMPETTKRAIRENVVVTGELQQLSTSLKELLKENEALRTREKQLRQEKDLLEPMLNEMTRKNLGNQKVMHLLTEKCKQMQAELKECSQSREEYRRLSEAHSALQTEHESLRLKQASTLEELGRKQAEAEKLRKELEGERTLRGQLETLVEEAAMVLKEVLKEEPKEEDSEIQSVVRRSQLTQRLLAVLNAALGKDSAHSDSVHEAHHHHKTEPTAEKYNILYSGLSALGSHHTQC
;
A
#
# COMPACT_ATOMS: atom_id res chain seq x y z
N MET A 1 29.93 -35.21 -28.40
CA MET A 1 29.58 -36.28 -29.37
C MET A 1 29.68 -35.70 -30.78
N PRO A 2 30.33 -36.39 -31.73
CA PRO A 2 30.98 -35.84 -32.93
C PRO A 2 30.13 -36.01 -34.22
N SER A 3 30.43 -35.36 -35.36
CA SER A 3 31.19 -35.95 -36.49
C SER A 3 31.51 -34.87 -37.56
N THR A 4 32.77 -34.49 -37.81
CA THR A 4 33.70 -34.95 -38.89
C THR A 4 33.26 -34.78 -40.36
N LYS A 5 34.08 -34.08 -41.17
CA LYS A 5 34.86 -34.59 -42.34
C LYS A 5 35.33 -33.40 -43.20
N ASN A 6 36.61 -33.07 -43.19
CA ASN A 6 37.74 -33.63 -43.97
C ASN A 6 38.03 -32.80 -45.22
N GLY A 7 39.18 -32.12 -45.19
CA GLY A 7 39.84 -31.60 -46.38
C GLY A 7 40.58 -32.68 -47.17
N LYS A 8 41.08 -32.27 -48.35
CA LYS A 8 42.15 -32.94 -49.09
C LYS A 8 43.13 -31.90 -49.65
N LYS A 9 44.39 -32.09 -49.29
CA LYS A 9 45.61 -31.50 -49.89
C LYS A 9 46.07 -32.36 -51.07
N SER A 10 46.71 -31.73 -52.06
CA SER A 10 47.81 -32.22 -52.93
C SER A 10 48.13 -31.06 -53.89
N LEU A 11 49.20 -30.28 -53.75
CA LEU A 11 50.62 -30.59 -53.95
C LEU A 11 50.87 -31.63 -55.05
N ASP A 12 51.24 -31.16 -56.24
CA ASP A 12 52.16 -31.83 -57.17
C ASP A 12 52.80 -30.80 -58.11
N LYS A 13 54.12 -30.68 -57.99
CA LYS A 13 55.05 -30.25 -59.05
C LYS A 13 55.73 -31.56 -59.45
N PRO A 14 55.93 -31.86 -60.75
CA PRO A 14 57.31 -31.72 -61.23
C PRO A 14 57.45 -31.30 -62.71
N THR A 15 58.41 -30.40 -62.92
CA THR A 15 59.47 -30.42 -63.95
C THR A 15 59.27 -31.20 -65.26
N ASN A 16 59.21 -30.46 -66.36
CA ASN A 16 59.95 -30.68 -67.62
C ASN A 16 60.52 -29.28 -67.96
N LYS A 17 61.82 -28.97 -67.98
CA LYS A 17 62.96 -29.63 -68.63
C LYS A 17 62.68 -29.89 -70.11
N ASP A 18 62.72 -28.83 -70.90
CA ASP A 18 63.37 -28.89 -72.20
C ASP A 18 64.39 -27.75 -72.32
N SER A 19 65.62 -28.19 -72.46
CA SER A 19 66.81 -27.43 -72.77
C SER A 19 66.77 -27.03 -74.24
N MET A 20 66.78 -25.73 -74.54
CA MET A 20 67.38 -25.25 -75.77
C MET A 20 68.74 -24.65 -75.42
N VAL A 21 69.75 -25.49 -75.62
CA VAL A 21 71.15 -25.11 -75.77
C VAL A 21 71.22 -24.08 -76.90
N PHE A 22 71.63 -22.87 -76.57
CA PHE A 22 71.95 -21.82 -77.54
C PHE A 22 73.35 -22.14 -78.05
N ASP A 23 73.44 -22.79 -79.23
CA ASP A 23 74.70 -22.99 -79.93
C ASP A 23 75.19 -21.64 -80.46
N GLU A 24 76.14 -21.08 -79.72
CA GLU A 24 76.97 -19.97 -80.11
C GLU A 24 78.05 -20.50 -81.08
N LYS A 25 77.80 -20.41 -82.39
CA LYS A 25 78.85 -20.47 -83.43
C LYS A 25 78.36 -20.01 -84.81
N ASN A 26 79.22 -19.17 -85.39
CA ASN A 26 79.31 -18.75 -86.79
C ASN A 26 78.63 -17.43 -87.17
N LEU A 27 79.37 -16.37 -86.80
CA LEU A 27 79.71 -15.29 -87.72
C LEU A 27 79.93 -15.78 -89.16
N THR A 28 79.04 -15.40 -90.07
CA THR A 28 79.40 -14.98 -91.44
C THR A 28 78.37 -13.95 -91.88
N ASN A 29 78.68 -12.68 -91.59
CA ASN A 29 78.23 -11.58 -92.43
C ASN A 29 78.85 -11.73 -93.83
N GLU A 30 78.21 -11.11 -94.82
CA GLU A 30 78.69 -10.88 -96.21
C GLU A 30 78.29 -12.00 -97.20
N GLU A 31 77.36 -11.83 -98.13
CA GLU A 31 76.75 -10.63 -98.70
C GLU A 31 75.26 -10.86 -98.93
N LEU A 32 74.44 -10.41 -97.97
CA LEU A 32 73.04 -10.12 -98.28
C LEU A 32 73.04 -8.98 -99.31
N THR A 33 72.71 -9.29 -100.56
CA THR A 33 72.50 -8.31 -101.64
C THR A 33 71.62 -7.18 -101.09
N GLU A 34 71.91 -5.91 -101.38
CA GLU A 34 71.23 -4.75 -100.77
C GLU A 34 69.70 -4.92 -100.71
N GLY A 35 69.08 -5.46 -101.77
CA GLY A 35 67.64 -5.76 -101.81
C GLY A 35 67.12 -6.76 -100.77
N SER A 36 67.91 -7.76 -100.35
CA SER A 36 67.54 -8.69 -99.26
C SER A 36 67.65 -8.04 -97.88
N ARG A 37 68.67 -7.18 -97.68
CA ARG A 37 68.78 -6.34 -96.47
C ARG A 37 67.64 -5.33 -96.39
N GLU A 38 67.25 -4.71 -97.50
CA GLU A 38 66.09 -3.82 -97.59
C GLU A 38 64.77 -4.57 -97.29
N PHE A 39 64.59 -5.78 -97.83
CA PHE A 39 63.41 -6.61 -97.58
C PHE A 39 63.26 -6.96 -96.10
N TYR A 40 64.33 -7.43 -95.44
CA TYR A 40 64.29 -7.71 -94.01
C TYR A 40 64.13 -6.44 -93.17
N ARG A 41 64.65 -5.28 -93.60
CA ARG A 41 64.39 -3.99 -92.93
C ARG A 41 62.93 -3.55 -93.03
N VAL A 42 62.29 -3.74 -94.19
CA VAL A 42 60.85 -3.49 -94.36
C VAL A 42 60.05 -4.46 -93.48
N GLN A 43 60.41 -5.74 -93.47
CA GLN A 43 59.74 -6.74 -92.64
C GLN A 43 59.91 -6.46 -91.14
N ILE A 44 61.09 -6.01 -90.71
CA ILE A 44 61.34 -5.57 -89.33
C ILE A 44 60.45 -4.38 -88.99
N ARG A 45 60.36 -3.36 -89.86
CA ARG A 45 59.45 -2.22 -89.64
C ARG A 45 57.98 -2.63 -89.57
N ASP A 46 57.52 -3.51 -90.46
CA ASP A 46 56.14 -4.01 -90.42
C ASP A 46 55.85 -4.83 -89.16
N LEU A 47 56.83 -5.62 -88.69
CA LEU A 47 56.73 -6.38 -87.43
C LEU A 47 56.78 -5.45 -86.21
N GLU A 48 57.63 -4.42 -86.23
CA GLU A 48 57.70 -3.37 -85.20
C GLU A 48 56.36 -2.61 -85.12
N GLU A 49 55.78 -2.19 -86.26
CA GLU A 49 54.48 -1.51 -86.28
C GLU A 49 53.34 -2.42 -85.77
N ARG A 50 53.37 -3.73 -86.09
CA ARG A 50 52.42 -4.70 -85.52
C ARG A 50 52.64 -4.89 -84.03
N LEU A 51 53.89 -4.91 -83.57
CA LEU A 51 54.25 -5.04 -82.16
C LEU A 51 53.79 -3.82 -81.37
N GLU A 52 53.98 -2.60 -81.89
CA GLU A 52 53.45 -1.35 -81.31
C GLU A 52 51.91 -1.36 -81.24
N LYS A 53 51.22 -1.81 -82.30
CA LYS A 53 49.76 -1.98 -82.29
C LYS A 53 49.30 -2.97 -81.22
N TYR A 54 50.01 -4.09 -81.06
CA TYR A 54 49.70 -5.06 -80.00
C TYR A 54 50.03 -4.51 -78.61
N GLN A 55 51.12 -3.77 -78.43
CA GLN A 55 51.44 -3.08 -77.17
C GLN A 55 50.36 -2.08 -76.80
N HIS A 56 49.99 -1.18 -77.71
CA HIS A 56 48.88 -0.25 -77.48
C HIS A 56 47.57 -0.96 -77.15
N LYS A 57 47.30 -2.10 -77.80
CA LYS A 57 46.11 -2.89 -77.49
C LYS A 57 46.19 -3.55 -76.12
N CYS A 58 47.36 -4.04 -75.72
CA CYS A 58 47.61 -4.58 -74.38
C CYS A 58 47.45 -3.48 -73.32
N ASP A 59 48.07 -2.31 -73.51
CA ASP A 59 47.96 -1.16 -72.61
C ASP A 59 46.49 -0.72 -72.46
N GLU A 60 45.75 -0.62 -73.57
CA GLU A 60 44.33 -0.29 -73.56
C GLU A 60 43.50 -1.34 -72.78
N LEU A 61 43.77 -2.64 -72.99
CA LEU A 61 43.11 -3.71 -72.26
C LEU A 61 43.45 -3.70 -70.78
N GLU A 62 44.69 -3.39 -70.42
CA GLU A 62 45.12 -3.24 -69.03
C GLU A 62 44.43 -2.07 -68.34
N VAL A 63 44.34 -0.90 -68.99
CA VAL A 63 43.59 0.25 -68.46
C VAL A 63 42.12 -0.11 -68.26
N ARG A 64 41.48 -0.73 -69.25
CA ARG A 64 40.09 -1.19 -69.12
C ARG A 64 39.90 -2.21 -68.00
N ALA A 65 40.84 -3.15 -67.83
CA ALA A 65 40.79 -4.13 -66.76
C ALA A 65 40.91 -3.46 -65.38
N ARG A 66 41.81 -2.47 -65.23
CA ARG A 66 41.93 -1.65 -64.00
C ARG A 66 40.64 -0.87 -63.73
N ASP A 67 40.06 -0.23 -64.76
CA ASP A 67 38.81 0.52 -64.65
C ASP A 67 37.64 -0.38 -64.21
N PHE A 68 37.51 -1.57 -64.81
CA PHE A 68 36.51 -2.54 -64.39
C PHE A 68 36.74 -2.98 -62.94
N SER A 69 37.98 -3.31 -62.54
CA SER A 69 38.30 -3.69 -61.16
C SER A 69 37.88 -2.60 -60.16
N SER A 70 38.23 -1.34 -60.45
CA SER A 70 37.87 -0.19 -59.62
C SER A 70 36.35 -0.02 -59.49
N ARG A 71 35.61 -0.14 -60.61
CA ARG A 71 34.13 -0.10 -60.60
C ARG A 71 33.53 -1.26 -59.82
N TYR A 72 34.08 -2.47 -59.94
CA TYR A 72 33.63 -3.63 -59.17
C TYR A 72 33.86 -3.43 -57.67
N GLU A 73 35.03 -2.94 -57.27
CA GLU A 73 35.31 -2.63 -55.86
C GLU A 73 34.40 -1.53 -55.31
N ALA A 74 34.11 -0.49 -56.09
CA ALA A 74 33.17 0.57 -55.71
C ALA A 74 31.76 -0.01 -55.50
N LEU A 75 31.26 -0.82 -56.45
CA LEU A 75 29.97 -1.48 -56.34
C LEU A 75 29.91 -2.45 -55.15
N GLU A 76 31.01 -3.15 -54.85
CA GLU A 76 31.09 -4.05 -53.70
C GLU A 76 31.03 -3.28 -52.38
N LYS A 77 31.69 -2.12 -52.30
CA LYS A 77 31.61 -1.21 -51.14
C LYS A 77 30.18 -0.68 -50.96
N GLU A 78 29.57 -0.14 -52.03
CA GLU A 78 28.19 0.34 -51.99
C GLU A 78 27.21 -0.75 -51.56
N LYS A 79 27.35 -1.97 -52.11
CA LYS A 79 26.53 -3.12 -51.69
C LYS A 79 26.72 -3.44 -50.21
N LYS A 80 27.97 -3.43 -49.70
CA LYS A 80 28.25 -3.66 -48.27
C LYS A 80 27.60 -2.58 -47.43
N ASP A 81 27.68 -1.31 -47.82
CA ASP A 81 27.11 -0.18 -47.08
C ASP A 81 25.58 -0.25 -47.06
N ILE A 82 24.94 -0.57 -48.20
CA ILE A 82 23.48 -0.80 -48.28
C ILE A 82 23.07 -1.96 -47.37
N VAL A 83 23.79 -3.08 -47.40
CA VAL A 83 23.49 -4.23 -46.54
C VAL A 83 23.66 -3.88 -45.06
N LEU A 84 24.69 -3.11 -44.69
CA LEU A 84 24.88 -2.67 -43.31
C LEU A 84 23.77 -1.72 -42.86
N PHE A 85 23.35 -0.79 -43.72
CA PHE A 85 22.22 0.10 -43.45
C PHE A 85 20.93 -0.70 -43.25
N LEU A 86 20.59 -1.59 -44.18
CA LEU A 86 19.39 -2.42 -44.09
C LEU A 86 19.40 -3.31 -42.85
N LYS A 87 20.55 -3.88 -42.47
CA LYS A 87 20.69 -4.66 -41.22
C LYS A 87 20.45 -3.79 -39.98
N ARG A 88 21.03 -2.59 -39.93
CA ARG A 88 20.82 -1.67 -38.80
C ARG A 88 19.35 -1.25 -38.70
N SER A 89 18.73 -0.88 -39.82
CA SER A 89 17.32 -0.52 -39.86
C SER A 89 16.42 -1.70 -39.49
N LEU A 90 16.73 -2.93 -39.95
CA LEU A 90 15.97 -4.12 -39.58
C LEU A 90 16.05 -4.38 -38.07
N ASN A 91 17.26 -4.40 -37.51
CA ASN A 91 17.46 -4.61 -36.08
C ASN A 91 16.74 -3.54 -35.24
N GLN A 92 16.81 -2.27 -35.65
CA GLN A 92 16.09 -1.20 -34.98
C GLN A 92 14.57 -1.45 -34.99
N ARG A 93 14.00 -1.91 -36.11
CA ARG A 93 12.58 -2.27 -36.18
C ARG A 93 12.24 -3.50 -35.35
N GLU A 94 13.13 -4.48 -35.25
CA GLU A 94 12.97 -5.65 -34.40
C GLU A 94 12.97 -5.27 -32.91
N ASP A 95 13.88 -4.39 -32.50
CA ASP A 95 13.95 -3.84 -31.14
C ASP A 95 12.69 -3.03 -30.80
N GLU A 96 12.26 -2.11 -31.68
CA GLU A 96 11.01 -1.35 -31.54
C GLU A 96 9.80 -2.29 -31.41
N ASN A 97 9.73 -3.35 -32.22
CA ASN A 97 8.64 -4.32 -32.17
C ASN A 97 8.67 -5.14 -30.87
N ALA A 98 9.86 -5.51 -30.38
CA ALA A 98 10.03 -6.20 -29.10
C ALA A 98 9.60 -5.31 -27.92
N GLU A 99 9.96 -4.03 -27.94
CA GLU A 99 9.54 -3.05 -26.92
C GLU A 99 8.02 -2.87 -26.90
N ILE A 100 7.39 -2.64 -28.06
CA ILE A 100 5.94 -2.49 -28.18
C ILE A 100 5.23 -3.77 -27.74
N SER A 101 5.71 -4.94 -28.17
CA SER A 101 5.15 -6.23 -27.75
C SER A 101 5.26 -6.44 -26.23
N GLY A 102 6.36 -6.00 -25.62
CA GLY A 102 6.55 -6.05 -24.16
C GLY A 102 5.67 -5.05 -23.40
N GLN A 103 5.39 -3.87 -23.97
CA GLN A 103 4.44 -2.92 -23.41
C GLN A 103 3.00 -3.45 -23.50
N LEU A 104 2.63 -4.04 -24.64
CA LEU A 104 1.31 -4.63 -24.86
C LEU A 104 1.03 -5.76 -23.84
N LYS A 105 1.96 -6.69 -23.64
CA LYS A 105 1.82 -7.74 -22.63
C LYS A 105 1.67 -7.20 -21.21
N ARG A 106 2.43 -6.18 -20.83
CA ARG A 106 2.31 -5.54 -19.51
C ARG A 106 0.96 -4.86 -19.32
N LEU A 107 0.44 -4.23 -20.38
CA LEU A 107 -0.91 -3.65 -20.35
C LEU A 107 -1.97 -4.75 -20.22
N GLU A 108 -1.87 -5.83 -21.00
CA GLU A 108 -2.77 -6.98 -20.91
C GLU A 108 -2.77 -7.59 -19.50
N GLU A 109 -1.60 -7.86 -18.91
CA GLU A 109 -1.48 -8.37 -17.54
C GLU A 109 -2.08 -7.42 -16.49
N ARG A 110 -1.91 -6.10 -16.68
CA ARG A 110 -2.51 -5.11 -15.78
C ARG A 110 -4.03 -5.12 -15.91
N THR A 111 -4.56 -5.11 -17.13
CA THR A 111 -6.00 -5.15 -17.37
C THR A 111 -6.62 -6.44 -16.85
N GLU A 112 -5.93 -7.56 -16.96
CA GLU A 112 -6.40 -8.85 -16.46
C GLU A 112 -6.46 -8.87 -14.93
N LYS A 113 -5.42 -8.36 -14.25
CA LYS A 113 -5.45 -8.22 -12.78
C LYS A 113 -6.55 -7.28 -12.30
N GLU A 114 -6.76 -6.18 -13.02
CA GLU A 114 -7.86 -5.24 -12.73
C GLU A 114 -9.22 -5.96 -12.92
N ARG A 115 -9.41 -6.72 -14.01
CA ARG A 115 -10.59 -7.53 -14.27
C ARG A 115 -10.84 -8.57 -13.17
N GLU A 116 -9.83 -9.35 -12.80
CA GLU A 116 -9.90 -10.35 -11.72
C GLU A 116 -10.27 -9.71 -10.38
N SER A 117 -9.69 -8.54 -10.06
CA SER A 117 -10.00 -7.82 -8.83
C SER A 117 -11.44 -7.34 -8.77
N LEU A 118 -11.98 -6.83 -9.90
CA LEU A 118 -13.37 -6.39 -10.01
C LEU A 118 -14.33 -7.58 -9.97
N GLU A 119 -13.99 -8.69 -10.60
CA GLU A 119 -14.79 -9.92 -10.53
C GLU A 119 -14.85 -10.50 -9.12
N MET A 120 -13.74 -10.45 -8.38
CA MET A 120 -13.71 -10.83 -6.98
C MET A 120 -14.57 -9.89 -6.11
N GLN A 121 -14.50 -8.58 -6.33
CA GLN A 121 -15.37 -7.62 -5.61
C GLN A 121 -16.85 -7.84 -5.92
N LEU A 122 -17.20 -8.09 -7.19
CA LEU A 122 -18.57 -8.39 -7.59
C LEU A 122 -19.09 -9.70 -7.00
N SER A 123 -18.24 -10.73 -6.91
CA SER A 123 -18.63 -12.01 -6.30
C SER A 123 -18.83 -11.88 -4.79
N GLN A 124 -17.94 -11.15 -4.10
CA GLN A 124 -18.08 -10.80 -2.67
C GLN A 124 -19.38 -10.03 -2.42
N LEU A 125 -19.63 -8.96 -3.19
CA LEU A 125 -20.83 -8.16 -3.03
C LEU A 125 -22.11 -8.98 -3.28
N ARG A 126 -22.11 -9.88 -4.29
CA ARG A 126 -23.23 -10.80 -4.52
C ARG A 126 -23.44 -11.76 -3.35
N GLN A 127 -22.37 -12.27 -2.76
CA GLN A 127 -22.46 -13.14 -1.58
C GLN A 127 -23.03 -12.36 -0.39
N GLU A 128 -22.54 -11.16 -0.09
CA GLU A 128 -23.05 -10.31 0.99
C GLU A 128 -24.54 -9.97 0.80
N PHE A 129 -24.96 -9.65 -0.43
CA PHE A 129 -26.38 -9.43 -0.73
C PHE A 129 -27.22 -10.68 -0.53
N GLN A 130 -26.72 -11.85 -0.90
CA GLN A 130 -27.43 -13.11 -0.72
C GLN A 130 -27.54 -13.46 0.76
N GLU A 131 -26.47 -13.31 1.54
CA GLU A 131 -26.49 -13.50 3.00
C GLU A 131 -27.45 -12.53 3.70
N ASN A 132 -27.44 -11.25 3.32
CA ASN A 132 -28.38 -10.26 3.87
C ASN A 132 -29.84 -10.60 3.52
N LYS A 133 -30.10 -11.06 2.29
CA LYS A 133 -31.42 -11.52 1.88
C LYS A 133 -31.86 -12.72 2.72
N ASP A 134 -30.98 -13.68 2.94
CA ASP A 134 -31.29 -14.88 3.71
C ASP A 134 -31.53 -14.54 5.20
N ASN A 135 -30.75 -13.62 5.77
CA ASN A 135 -30.95 -13.09 7.13
C ASN A 135 -32.31 -12.39 7.27
N LEU A 136 -32.65 -11.45 6.37
CA LEU A 136 -33.95 -10.77 6.38
C LEU A 136 -35.12 -11.74 6.16
N THR A 137 -34.91 -12.79 5.35
CA THR A 137 -35.92 -13.82 5.13
C THR A 137 -36.14 -14.65 6.40
N ALA A 138 -35.07 -15.04 7.09
CA ALA A 138 -35.14 -15.75 8.36
C ALA A 138 -35.82 -14.90 9.44
N GLU A 139 -35.49 -13.61 9.55
CA GLU A 139 -36.15 -12.67 10.46
C GLU A 139 -37.65 -12.55 10.17
N ASN A 140 -38.03 -12.42 8.90
CA ASN A 140 -39.44 -12.40 8.50
C ASN A 140 -40.17 -13.70 8.86
N MET A 141 -39.52 -14.87 8.69
CA MET A 141 -40.12 -16.15 9.11
C MET A 141 -40.32 -16.20 10.64
N VAL A 142 -39.36 -15.71 11.43
CA VAL A 142 -39.49 -15.63 12.89
C VAL A 142 -40.61 -14.66 13.29
N LEU A 143 -40.70 -13.50 12.64
CA LEU A 143 -41.77 -12.53 12.88
C LEU A 143 -43.15 -13.10 12.51
N ALA A 144 -43.26 -13.79 11.38
CA ALA A 144 -44.48 -14.49 10.98
C ALA A 144 -44.90 -15.54 12.02
N GLY A 145 -43.94 -16.31 12.56
CA GLY A 145 -44.20 -17.26 13.64
C GLY A 145 -44.68 -16.59 14.93
N LYS A 146 -44.07 -15.46 15.33
CA LYS A 146 -44.53 -14.65 16.48
C LYS A 146 -45.93 -14.09 16.28
N LEU A 147 -46.25 -13.67 15.05
CA LEU A 147 -47.55 -13.11 14.69
C LEU A 147 -48.65 -14.18 14.77
N ALA A 148 -48.38 -15.39 14.24
CA ALA A 148 -49.28 -16.53 14.39
C ALA A 148 -49.53 -16.88 15.87
N ALA A 149 -48.49 -16.91 16.71
CA ALA A 149 -48.65 -17.16 18.14
C ALA A 149 -49.47 -16.06 18.85
N LEU A 150 -49.33 -14.80 18.44
CA LEU A 150 -50.15 -13.70 18.96
C LEU A 150 -51.61 -13.81 18.51
N GLU A 151 -51.87 -14.24 17.28
CA GLU A 151 -53.22 -14.50 16.78
C GLU A 151 -53.87 -15.65 17.55
N GLU A 152 -53.15 -16.75 17.78
CA GLU A 152 -53.63 -17.87 18.62
C GLU A 152 -53.93 -17.40 20.05
N PHE A 153 -53.04 -16.62 20.65
CA PHE A 153 -53.27 -16.04 21.98
C PHE A 153 -54.52 -15.15 22.01
N ARG A 154 -54.72 -14.30 20.99
CA ARG A 154 -55.91 -13.45 20.88
C ARG A 154 -57.18 -14.30 20.79
N MET A 155 -57.20 -15.33 19.95
CA MET A 155 -58.34 -16.24 19.82
C MET A 155 -58.65 -16.98 21.12
N HIS A 156 -57.62 -17.45 21.84
CA HIS A 156 -57.79 -18.09 23.15
C HIS A 156 -58.34 -17.12 24.20
N LYS A 157 -57.84 -15.89 24.22
CA LYS A 157 -58.34 -14.85 25.11
C LYS A 157 -59.83 -14.58 24.86
N GLU A 158 -60.22 -14.35 23.61
CA GLU A 158 -61.62 -14.09 23.23
C GLU A 158 -62.53 -15.27 23.58
N SER A 159 -62.08 -16.50 23.34
CA SER A 159 -62.81 -17.70 23.74
C SER A 159 -62.98 -17.83 25.26
N LEU A 160 -61.97 -17.42 26.03
CA LEU A 160 -62.02 -17.49 27.49
C LEU A 160 -62.93 -16.39 28.07
N GLU A 161 -62.84 -15.17 27.53
CA GLU A 161 -63.72 -14.04 27.87
C GLU A 161 -65.18 -14.39 27.61
N ALA A 162 -65.51 -14.96 26.43
CA ALA A 162 -66.87 -15.42 26.13
C ALA A 162 -67.37 -16.49 27.12
N ARG A 163 -66.49 -17.42 27.54
CA ARG A 163 -66.85 -18.45 28.53
C ARG A 163 -67.05 -17.88 29.92
N LEU A 164 -66.28 -16.85 30.30
CA LEU A 164 -66.47 -16.15 31.56
C LEU A 164 -67.80 -15.40 31.58
N GLU A 165 -68.13 -14.68 30.51
CA GLU A 165 -69.42 -14.00 30.36
C GLU A 165 -70.59 -15.00 30.44
N GLU A 166 -70.46 -16.17 29.81
CA GLU A 166 -71.46 -17.24 29.90
C GLU A 166 -71.61 -17.77 31.34
N LEU A 167 -70.50 -18.04 32.04
CA LEU A 167 -70.52 -18.50 33.43
C LEU A 167 -71.09 -17.45 34.38
N GLU A 168 -70.76 -16.17 34.19
CA GLU A 168 -71.34 -15.07 34.95
C GLU A 168 -72.85 -14.96 34.72
N SER A 169 -73.31 -15.10 33.48
CA SER A 169 -74.74 -15.13 33.16
C SER A 169 -75.46 -16.32 33.81
N GLN A 170 -74.84 -17.49 33.81
CA GLN A 170 -75.38 -18.70 34.47
C GLN A 170 -75.45 -18.51 35.99
N LEU A 171 -74.39 -17.98 36.61
CA LEU A 171 -74.34 -17.69 38.04
C LEU A 171 -75.43 -16.69 38.46
N GLU A 172 -75.65 -15.65 37.66
CA GLU A 172 -76.67 -14.65 37.96
C GLU A 172 -78.09 -15.25 37.85
N LYS A 173 -78.33 -16.13 36.87
CA LYS A 173 -79.60 -16.88 36.78
C LYS A 173 -79.81 -17.78 37.99
N GLU A 174 -78.80 -18.56 38.38
CA GLU A 174 -78.89 -19.43 39.57
C GLU A 174 -79.12 -18.61 40.85
N ARG A 175 -78.48 -17.45 40.98
CA ARG A 175 -78.72 -16.53 42.10
C ARG A 175 -80.15 -16.03 42.12
N GLN A 176 -80.69 -15.62 40.97
CA GLN A 176 -82.07 -15.16 40.87
C GLN A 176 -83.06 -16.29 41.21
N GLU A 177 -82.86 -17.48 40.66
CA GLU A 177 -83.68 -18.66 40.95
C GLU A 177 -83.61 -19.06 42.44
N HIS A 178 -82.41 -19.00 43.05
CA HIS A 178 -82.25 -19.25 44.47
C HIS A 178 -82.94 -18.17 45.32
N GLN A 179 -82.84 -16.90 44.94
CA GLN A 179 -83.50 -15.81 45.64
C GLN A 179 -85.03 -15.93 45.56
N ASP A 180 -85.56 -16.27 44.39
CA ASP A 180 -86.99 -16.51 44.18
C ASP A 180 -87.48 -17.70 45.04
N THR A 181 -86.72 -18.79 45.08
CA THR A 181 -87.05 -19.95 45.92
C THR A 181 -86.99 -19.65 47.42
N VAL A 182 -86.03 -18.84 47.88
CA VAL A 182 -85.98 -18.36 49.27
C VAL A 182 -87.21 -17.53 49.60
N VAL A 183 -87.58 -16.56 48.76
CA VAL A 183 -88.78 -15.72 48.96
C VAL A 183 -90.04 -16.56 49.01
N ASP A 184 -90.16 -17.58 48.15
CA ASP A 184 -91.29 -18.51 48.15
C ASP A 184 -91.33 -19.36 49.43
N MET A 185 -90.18 -19.84 49.90
CA MET A 185 -90.09 -20.58 51.18
C MET A 185 -90.42 -19.68 52.37
N GLU A 186 -89.92 -18.44 52.41
CA GLU A 186 -90.25 -17.45 53.45
C GLU A 186 -91.75 -17.16 53.47
N ARG A 187 -92.36 -16.96 52.29
CA ARG A 187 -93.80 -16.76 52.16
C ARG A 187 -94.58 -17.97 52.71
N LYS A 188 -94.20 -19.19 52.33
CA LYS A 188 -94.84 -20.42 52.83
C LYS A 188 -94.67 -20.55 54.35
N ALA A 189 -93.47 -20.32 54.87
CA ALA A 189 -93.18 -20.37 56.30
C ALA A 189 -93.96 -19.31 57.10
N LEU A 190 -94.11 -18.09 56.56
CA LEU A 190 -94.95 -17.06 57.18
C LEU A 190 -96.42 -17.48 57.22
N MET A 191 -96.95 -18.04 56.12
CA MET A 191 -98.32 -18.57 56.09
C MET A 191 -98.54 -19.72 57.08
N ASP A 192 -97.60 -20.66 57.15
CA ASP A 192 -97.67 -21.78 58.11
C ASP A 192 -97.51 -21.28 59.55
N LYS A 193 -96.62 -20.31 59.81
CA LYS A 193 -96.48 -19.67 61.13
C LYS A 193 -97.78 -18.99 61.54
N ASP A 194 -98.41 -18.25 60.63
CA ASP A 194 -99.68 -17.57 60.92
C ASP A 194 -100.82 -18.58 61.12
N ARG A 195 -100.84 -19.70 60.39
CA ARG A 195 -101.76 -20.82 60.63
C ARG A 195 -101.54 -21.43 62.02
N LEU A 196 -100.29 -21.77 62.35
CA LEU A 196 -99.92 -22.38 63.62
C LEU A 196 -100.16 -21.43 64.80
N LYS A 197 -99.95 -20.12 64.62
CA LYS A 197 -100.32 -19.10 65.61
C LYS A 197 -101.81 -19.08 65.87
N LYS A 198 -102.66 -19.11 64.82
CA LYS A 198 -104.11 -19.17 65.00
C LYS A 198 -104.54 -20.46 65.73
N GLU A 199 -103.95 -21.61 65.35
CA GLU A 199 -104.19 -22.88 66.04
C GLU A 199 -103.73 -22.83 67.51
N MET A 200 -102.54 -22.28 67.78
CA MET A 200 -102.01 -22.10 69.14
C MET A 200 -102.82 -21.10 69.95
N GLU A 201 -103.27 -19.99 69.37
CA GLU A 201 -104.15 -19.02 70.04
C GLU A 201 -105.47 -19.65 70.42
N GLN A 202 -106.06 -20.46 69.53
CA GLN A 202 -107.23 -21.27 69.85
C GLN A 202 -106.94 -22.28 70.96
N HIS A 203 -105.80 -22.98 70.88
CA HIS A 203 -105.45 -24.00 71.86
C HIS A 203 -105.11 -23.39 73.23
N VAL A 204 -104.40 -22.25 73.28
CA VAL A 204 -104.15 -21.46 74.48
C VAL A 204 -105.44 -20.85 75.00
N ALA A 205 -106.38 -20.40 74.17
CA ALA A 205 -107.68 -19.98 74.67
C ALA A 205 -108.43 -21.15 75.34
N THR A 206 -108.32 -22.35 74.77
CA THR A 206 -108.91 -23.58 75.32
C THR A 206 -108.20 -24.00 76.61
N VAL A 207 -106.88 -24.09 76.60
CA VAL A 207 -106.03 -24.47 77.74
C VAL A 207 -106.03 -23.38 78.80
N ALA A 208 -106.17 -22.10 78.49
CA ALA A 208 -106.36 -21.03 79.48
C ALA A 208 -107.76 -21.07 80.07
N ALA A 209 -108.78 -21.52 79.33
CA ALA A 209 -110.07 -21.84 79.92
C ALA A 209 -109.96 -23.06 80.86
N GLU A 210 -109.24 -24.10 80.46
CA GLU A 210 -108.95 -25.28 81.30
C GLU A 210 -108.03 -24.96 82.49
N LEU A 211 -107.01 -24.12 82.34
CA LEU A 211 -106.10 -23.67 83.39
C LEU A 211 -106.75 -22.63 84.29
N ARG A 212 -107.69 -21.80 83.83
CA ARG A 212 -108.55 -21.06 84.76
C ARG A 212 -109.37 -22.05 85.59
N ASN A 213 -109.98 -23.07 84.96
CA ASN A 213 -110.73 -24.12 85.65
C ASN A 213 -109.87 -25.01 86.60
N VAL A 214 -108.57 -25.21 86.31
CA VAL A 214 -107.63 -26.04 87.08
C VAL A 214 -106.79 -25.21 88.06
N SER A 215 -106.46 -23.96 87.76
CA SER A 215 -105.78 -23.04 88.68
C SER A 215 -106.73 -22.46 89.73
N ASP A 216 -108.04 -22.38 89.43
CA ASP A 216 -109.09 -22.25 90.46
C ASP A 216 -109.07 -23.47 91.42
N ARG A 217 -108.34 -24.54 91.07
CA ARG A 217 -108.04 -25.72 91.88
C ARG A 217 -106.52 -25.89 92.11
N ASN A 218 -105.89 -24.88 92.71
CA ASN A 218 -104.62 -24.96 93.47
C ASN A 218 -103.38 -25.55 92.77
N MET A 219 -102.49 -24.68 92.25
CA MET A 219 -101.16 -25.07 91.78
C MET A 219 -100.14 -25.21 92.93
N PRO A 220 -99.52 -26.39 93.17
CA PRO A 220 -98.55 -26.60 94.25
C PRO A 220 -97.23 -25.85 94.04
N GLU A 221 -96.63 -25.35 95.13
CA GLU A 221 -95.37 -24.57 95.10
C GLU A 221 -94.16 -25.31 94.53
N THR A 222 -94.11 -26.64 94.65
CA THR A 222 -92.99 -27.48 94.18
C THR A 222 -92.80 -27.36 92.66
N THR A 223 -93.90 -27.27 91.91
CA THR A 223 -93.88 -27.11 90.45
C THR A 223 -93.42 -25.70 90.06
N LYS A 224 -93.78 -24.67 90.83
CA LYS A 224 -93.30 -23.29 90.61
C LYS A 224 -91.79 -23.19 90.81
N ARG A 225 -91.23 -23.91 91.79
CA ARG A 225 -89.79 -23.94 92.05
C ARG A 225 -89.01 -24.66 90.94
N ALA A 226 -89.48 -25.81 90.48
CA ALA A 226 -88.87 -26.53 89.37
C ALA A 226 -88.81 -25.71 88.07
N ILE A 227 -89.86 -24.92 87.78
CA ILE A 227 -89.87 -23.98 86.64
C ILE A 227 -88.80 -22.91 86.80
N ARG A 228 -88.62 -22.33 88.00
CA ARG A 228 -87.58 -21.33 88.25
C ARG A 228 -86.17 -21.89 88.07
N GLU A 229 -85.91 -23.09 88.61
CA GLU A 229 -84.61 -23.75 88.45
C GLU A 229 -84.32 -24.11 86.98
N ASN A 230 -85.33 -24.55 86.22
CA ASN A 230 -85.18 -24.83 84.80
C ASN A 230 -84.89 -23.55 83.98
N VAL A 231 -85.49 -22.42 84.34
CA VAL A 231 -85.20 -21.11 83.71
C VAL A 231 -83.75 -20.69 83.95
N VAL A 232 -83.20 -20.91 85.16
CA VAL A 232 -81.80 -20.59 85.47
C VAL A 232 -80.85 -21.47 84.64
N VAL A 233 -81.06 -22.79 84.63
CA VAL A 233 -80.23 -23.73 83.85
C VAL A 233 -80.29 -23.42 82.36
N THR A 234 -81.47 -23.06 81.83
CA THR A 234 -81.63 -22.68 80.43
C THR A 234 -80.87 -21.38 80.11
N GLY A 235 -80.84 -20.43 81.05
CA GLY A 235 -80.04 -19.20 80.93
C GLY A 235 -78.54 -19.46 80.88
N GLU A 236 -78.03 -20.35 81.75
CA GLU A 236 -76.61 -20.76 81.74
C GLU A 236 -76.24 -21.49 80.43
N LEU A 237 -77.12 -22.36 79.93
CA LEU A 237 -76.95 -23.03 78.64
C LEU A 237 -76.92 -22.05 77.46
N GLN A 238 -77.74 -21.00 77.50
CA GLN A 238 -77.71 -19.92 76.51
C GLN A 238 -76.39 -19.16 76.54
N GLN A 239 -75.88 -18.83 77.73
CA GLN A 239 -74.57 -18.15 77.88
C GLN A 239 -73.41 -19.00 77.36
N LEU A 240 -73.41 -20.31 77.67
CA LEU A 240 -72.43 -21.26 77.12
C LEU A 240 -72.53 -21.35 75.59
N SER A 241 -73.75 -21.42 75.05
CA SER A 241 -73.97 -21.46 73.60
C SER A 241 -73.48 -20.19 72.90
N THR A 242 -73.68 -19.01 73.50
CA THR A 242 -73.16 -17.75 72.94
C THR A 242 -71.64 -17.71 72.95
N SER A 243 -70.99 -18.11 74.05
CA SER A 243 -69.53 -18.16 74.13
C SER A 243 -68.93 -19.16 73.12
N LEU A 244 -69.56 -20.32 72.93
CA LEU A 244 -69.11 -21.32 71.97
C LEU A 244 -69.24 -20.81 70.51
N LYS A 245 -70.30 -20.06 70.21
CA LYS A 245 -70.46 -19.40 68.90
C LYS A 245 -69.40 -18.33 68.65
N GLU A 246 -69.01 -17.56 69.66
CA GLU A 246 -67.96 -16.55 69.53
C GLU A 246 -66.59 -17.19 69.26
N LEU A 247 -66.23 -18.24 70.00
CA LEU A 247 -64.99 -19.00 69.78
C LEU A 247 -64.96 -19.64 68.38
N LEU A 248 -66.08 -20.15 67.88
CA LEU A 248 -66.16 -20.69 66.51
C LEU A 248 -65.90 -19.60 65.47
N LYS A 249 -66.50 -18.41 65.62
CA LYS A 249 -66.26 -17.28 64.73
C LYS A 249 -64.81 -16.83 64.74
N GLU A 250 -64.18 -16.78 65.92
CA GLU A 250 -62.76 -16.45 66.04
C GLU A 250 -61.88 -17.51 65.37
N ASN A 251 -62.18 -18.80 65.55
CA ASN A 251 -61.44 -19.88 64.90
C ASN A 251 -61.56 -19.81 63.37
N GLU A 252 -62.76 -19.55 62.85
CA GLU A 252 -62.98 -19.34 61.42
C GLU A 252 -62.21 -18.11 60.89
N ALA A 253 -62.20 -17.00 61.62
CA ALA A 253 -61.43 -15.81 61.27
C ALA A 253 -59.91 -16.07 61.28
N LEU A 254 -59.41 -16.86 62.22
CA LEU A 254 -58.00 -17.26 62.25
C LEU A 254 -57.64 -18.18 61.08
N ARG A 255 -58.51 -19.14 60.73
CA ARG A 255 -58.30 -20.03 59.57
C ARG A 255 -58.31 -19.27 58.25
N THR A 256 -59.18 -18.28 58.09
CA THR A 256 -59.20 -17.45 56.87
C THR A 256 -57.93 -16.61 56.78
N ARG A 257 -57.47 -16.02 57.89
CA ARG A 257 -56.20 -15.27 57.95
C ARG A 257 -54.98 -16.16 57.67
N GLU A 258 -54.94 -17.36 58.23
CA GLU A 258 -53.89 -18.33 57.93
C GLU A 258 -53.85 -18.68 56.44
N LYS A 259 -55.02 -18.92 55.83
CA LYS A 259 -55.13 -19.20 54.39
C LYS A 259 -54.63 -18.02 53.54
N GLN A 260 -54.98 -16.79 53.91
CA GLN A 260 -54.49 -15.58 53.23
C GLN A 260 -52.97 -15.46 53.32
N LEU A 261 -52.39 -15.60 54.52
CA LEU A 261 -50.93 -15.53 54.70
C LEU A 261 -50.20 -16.63 53.93
N ARG A 262 -50.77 -17.84 53.83
CA ARG A 262 -50.22 -18.90 52.99
C ARG A 262 -50.22 -18.52 51.51
N GLN A 263 -51.34 -17.98 51.01
CA GLN A 263 -51.44 -17.50 49.62
C GLN A 263 -50.45 -16.37 49.33
N GLU A 264 -50.30 -15.41 50.25
CA GLU A 264 -49.31 -14.33 50.12
C GLU A 264 -47.88 -14.87 50.07
N LYS A 265 -47.54 -15.83 50.94
CA LYS A 265 -46.23 -16.49 50.92
C LYS A 265 -46.00 -17.21 49.58
N ASP A 266 -46.96 -18.00 49.14
CA ASP A 266 -46.86 -18.78 47.89
C ASP A 266 -46.72 -17.87 46.65
N LEU A 267 -47.23 -16.63 46.72
CA LEU A 267 -47.04 -15.61 45.68
C LEU A 267 -45.67 -14.91 45.76
N LEU A 268 -45.22 -14.56 46.97
CA LEU A 268 -43.97 -13.80 47.16
C LEU A 268 -42.71 -14.65 46.94
N GLU A 269 -42.74 -15.93 47.31
CA GLU A 269 -41.61 -16.85 47.18
C GLU A 269 -41.11 -17.02 45.72
N PRO A 270 -41.95 -17.28 44.70
CA PRO A 270 -41.50 -17.35 43.30
C PRO A 270 -41.02 -15.99 42.78
N MET A 271 -41.64 -14.87 43.18
CA MET A 271 -41.20 -13.53 42.78
C MET A 271 -39.78 -13.23 43.30
N LEU A 272 -39.50 -13.57 44.56
CA LEU A 272 -38.17 -13.42 45.15
C LEU A 272 -37.14 -14.31 44.43
N ASN A 273 -37.50 -15.56 44.12
CA ASN A 273 -36.64 -16.48 43.39
C ASN A 273 -36.33 -15.97 41.97
N GLU A 274 -37.31 -15.43 41.27
CA GLU A 274 -37.13 -14.84 39.94
C GLU A 274 -36.24 -13.59 40.01
N MET A 275 -36.48 -12.71 40.98
CA MET A 275 -35.65 -11.52 41.19
C MET A 275 -34.20 -11.89 41.51
N THR A 276 -33.99 -12.91 42.35
CA THR A 276 -32.66 -13.43 42.69
C THR A 276 -31.96 -14.01 41.46
N ARG A 277 -32.69 -14.78 40.62
CA ARG A 277 -32.16 -15.32 39.36
C ARG A 277 -31.77 -14.20 38.38
N LYS A 278 -32.62 -13.18 38.23
CA LYS A 278 -32.32 -11.99 37.39
C LYS A 278 -31.10 -11.24 37.91
N ASN A 279 -31.00 -11.02 39.23
CA ASN A 279 -29.86 -10.36 39.85
C ASN A 279 -28.56 -11.14 39.61
N LEU A 280 -28.56 -12.47 39.79
CA LEU A 280 -27.42 -13.32 39.49
C LEU A 280 -27.03 -13.26 38.00
N GLY A 281 -28.01 -13.23 37.09
CA GLY A 281 -27.78 -13.02 35.66
C GLY A 281 -27.11 -11.67 35.38
N ASN A 282 -27.64 -10.59 35.94
CA ASN A 282 -27.08 -9.24 35.81
C ASN A 282 -25.66 -9.17 36.39
N GLN A 283 -25.38 -9.83 37.51
CA GLN A 283 -24.05 -9.88 38.11
C GLN A 283 -23.04 -10.58 37.18
N LYS A 284 -23.45 -11.69 36.53
CA LYS A 284 -22.62 -12.36 35.51
C LYS A 284 -22.32 -11.44 34.31
N VAL A 285 -23.34 -10.72 33.82
CA VAL A 285 -23.18 -9.75 32.73
C VAL A 285 -22.25 -8.61 33.14
N MET A 286 -22.41 -8.06 34.34
CA MET A 286 -21.49 -7.05 34.87
C MET A 286 -20.05 -7.55 34.95
N HIS A 287 -19.83 -8.79 35.41
CA HIS A 287 -18.49 -9.39 35.41
C HIS A 287 -17.91 -9.52 34.00
N LEU A 288 -18.68 -10.04 33.04
CA LEU A 288 -18.25 -10.16 31.65
C LEU A 288 -17.90 -8.79 31.03
N LEU A 289 -18.75 -7.79 31.24
CA LEU A 289 -18.49 -6.43 30.78
C LEU A 289 -17.26 -5.83 31.45
N THR A 290 -17.07 -6.07 32.75
CA THR A 290 -15.89 -5.59 33.49
C THR A 290 -14.60 -6.22 32.95
N GLU A 291 -14.59 -7.52 32.68
CA GLU A 291 -13.43 -8.19 32.09
C GLU A 291 -13.16 -7.69 30.66
N LYS A 292 -14.21 -7.49 29.84
CA LYS A 292 -14.05 -6.89 28.51
C LYS A 292 -13.50 -5.47 28.58
N CYS A 293 -13.94 -4.66 29.53
CA CYS A 293 -13.39 -3.32 29.75
C CYS A 293 -11.90 -3.36 30.15
N LYS A 294 -11.50 -4.31 31.01
CA LYS A 294 -10.08 -4.50 31.36
C LYS A 294 -9.24 -4.93 30.16
N GLN A 295 -9.75 -5.83 29.32
CA GLN A 295 -9.09 -6.25 28.08
C GLN A 295 -8.90 -5.08 27.12
N MET A 296 -9.97 -4.32 26.83
CA MET A 296 -9.87 -3.13 25.97
C MET A 296 -8.91 -2.07 26.54
N GLN A 297 -8.85 -1.89 27.86
CA GLN A 297 -7.87 -1.01 28.49
C GLN A 297 -6.43 -1.49 28.32
N ALA A 298 -6.19 -2.80 28.35
CA ALA A 298 -4.87 -3.37 28.10
C ALA A 298 -4.44 -3.16 26.63
N GLU A 299 -5.33 -3.47 25.68
CA GLU A 299 -5.11 -3.25 24.24
C GLU A 299 -4.84 -1.77 23.94
N LEU A 300 -5.58 -0.86 24.57
CA LEU A 300 -5.37 0.59 24.42
C LEU A 300 -3.98 1.01 24.93
N LYS A 301 -3.53 0.45 26.06
CA LYS A 301 -2.19 0.70 26.59
C LYS A 301 -1.11 0.20 25.62
N GLU A 302 -1.24 -1.01 25.11
CA GLU A 302 -0.31 -1.58 24.12
C GLU A 302 -0.27 -0.77 22.82
N CYS A 303 -1.42 -0.34 22.31
CA CYS A 303 -1.51 0.56 21.16
C CYS A 303 -0.84 1.91 21.44
N SER A 304 -1.02 2.47 22.65
CA SER A 304 -0.39 3.73 23.03
C SER A 304 1.14 3.62 23.11
N GLN A 305 1.65 2.53 23.70
CA GLN A 305 3.08 2.24 23.78
C GLN A 305 3.68 2.06 22.39
N SER A 306 3.02 1.27 21.53
CA SER A 306 3.44 1.07 20.14
C SER A 306 3.49 2.40 19.38
N ARG A 307 2.47 3.25 19.53
CA ARG A 307 2.45 4.60 18.92
C ARG A 307 3.58 5.49 19.40
N GLU A 308 3.95 5.42 20.68
CA GLU A 308 5.10 6.15 21.22
C GLU A 308 6.43 5.64 20.66
N GLU A 309 6.59 4.32 20.53
CA GLU A 309 7.77 3.72 19.91
C GLU A 309 7.91 4.12 18.43
N TYR A 310 6.82 4.06 17.67
CA TYR A 310 6.79 4.54 16.28
C TYR A 310 7.14 6.02 16.18
N ARG A 311 6.64 6.86 17.11
CA ARG A 311 6.97 8.29 17.15
C ARG A 311 8.46 8.50 17.40
N ARG A 312 9.04 7.83 18.39
CA ARG A 312 10.48 7.90 18.70
C ARG A 312 11.34 7.46 17.51
N LEU A 313 10.93 6.39 16.82
CA LEU A 313 11.64 5.90 15.64
C LEU A 313 11.55 6.89 14.48
N SER A 314 10.39 7.50 14.26
CA SER A 314 10.20 8.52 13.23
C SER A 314 11.02 9.78 13.51
N GLU A 315 11.08 10.23 14.77
CA GLU A 315 11.94 11.34 15.19
C GLU A 315 13.43 11.02 14.97
N ALA A 316 13.87 9.80 15.33
CA ALA A 316 15.23 9.35 15.08
C ALA A 316 15.56 9.28 13.57
N HIS A 317 14.62 8.81 12.75
CA HIS A 317 14.79 8.77 11.31
C HIS A 317 14.92 10.19 10.70
N SER A 318 14.07 11.11 11.14
CA SER A 318 14.15 12.53 10.75
C SER A 318 15.50 13.14 11.13
N ALA A 319 15.98 12.90 12.35
CA ALA A 319 17.28 13.38 12.80
C ALA A 319 18.42 12.82 11.92
N LEU A 320 18.41 11.51 11.65
CA LEU A 320 19.40 10.87 10.78
C LEU A 320 19.35 11.41 9.35
N GLN A 321 18.17 11.71 8.83
CA GLN A 321 18.02 12.31 7.50
C GLN A 321 18.64 13.71 7.45
N THR A 322 18.41 14.55 8.47
CA THR A 322 19.04 15.88 8.54
C THR A 322 20.57 15.78 8.67
N GLU A 323 21.07 14.80 9.41
CA GLU A 323 22.50 14.53 9.51
C GLU A 323 23.08 14.11 8.15
N HIS A 324 22.41 13.18 7.47
CA HIS A 324 22.81 12.72 6.14
C HIS A 324 22.83 13.86 5.11
N GLU A 325 21.83 14.75 5.11
CA GLU A 325 21.81 15.94 4.27
C GLU A 325 22.97 16.90 4.60
N SER A 326 23.26 17.10 5.90
CA SER A 326 24.40 17.92 6.32
C SER A 326 25.75 17.34 5.86
N LEU A 327 25.91 16.02 5.94
CA LEU A 327 27.11 15.32 5.48
C LEU A 327 27.25 15.39 3.96
N ARG A 328 26.15 15.28 3.22
CA ARG A 328 26.13 15.44 1.76
C ARG A 328 26.55 16.85 1.35
N LEU A 329 26.06 17.89 2.04
CA LEU A 329 26.46 19.28 1.80
C LEU A 329 27.96 19.48 2.09
N LYS A 330 28.45 18.95 3.21
CA LYS A 330 29.89 18.97 3.54
C LYS A 330 30.70 18.27 2.47
N GLN A 331 30.31 17.08 2.03
CA GLN A 331 30.98 16.35 0.97
C GLN A 331 31.04 17.16 -0.32
N ALA A 332 29.93 17.78 -0.74
CA ALA A 332 29.90 18.64 -1.92
C ALA A 332 30.88 19.82 -1.80
N SER A 333 30.89 20.50 -0.65
CA SER A 333 31.83 21.62 -0.40
C SER A 333 33.30 21.16 -0.47
N THR A 334 33.63 20.00 0.11
CA THR A 334 35.01 19.46 0.06
C THR A 334 35.42 19.04 -1.35
N LEU A 335 34.48 18.55 -2.17
CA LEU A 335 34.75 18.22 -3.58
C LEU A 335 35.00 19.49 -4.41
N GLU A 336 34.25 20.56 -4.17
CA GLU A 336 34.51 21.86 -4.80
C GLU A 336 35.88 22.42 -4.39
N GLU A 337 36.23 22.37 -3.10
CA GLU A 337 37.54 22.79 -2.61
C GLU A 337 38.67 21.97 -3.23
N LEU A 338 38.50 20.64 -3.32
CA LEU A 338 39.45 19.76 -3.98
C LEU A 338 39.61 20.13 -5.47
N GLY A 339 38.51 20.41 -6.17
CA GLY A 339 38.54 20.87 -7.56
C GLY A 339 39.27 22.21 -7.72
N ARG A 340 39.05 23.17 -6.82
CA ARG A 340 39.80 24.44 -6.80
C ARG A 340 41.29 24.19 -6.60
N LYS A 341 41.66 23.33 -5.65
CA LYS A 341 43.07 22.99 -5.35
C LYS A 341 43.74 22.25 -6.51
N GLN A 342 43.03 21.36 -7.19
CA GLN A 342 43.51 20.70 -8.41
C GLN A 342 43.76 21.71 -9.54
N ALA A 343 42.83 22.62 -9.78
CA ALA A 343 42.99 23.67 -10.78
C ALA A 343 44.16 24.62 -10.46
N GLU A 344 44.32 25.01 -9.20
CA GLU A 344 45.49 25.77 -8.72
C GLU A 344 46.79 24.99 -8.96
N ALA A 345 46.84 23.70 -8.62
CA ALA A 345 48.01 22.85 -8.84
C ALA A 345 48.34 22.70 -10.33
N GLU A 346 47.34 22.58 -11.22
CA GLU A 346 47.53 22.55 -12.66
C GLU A 346 48.09 23.87 -13.20
N LYS A 347 47.59 25.01 -12.71
CA LYS A 347 48.15 26.33 -13.07
C LYS A 347 49.61 26.44 -12.68
N LEU A 348 49.94 26.12 -11.42
CA LEU A 348 51.33 26.14 -10.93
C LEU A 348 52.23 25.17 -11.70
N ARG A 349 51.72 24.00 -12.12
CA ARG A 349 52.47 23.07 -12.98
C ARG A 349 52.79 23.69 -14.35
N LYS A 350 51.82 24.35 -14.98
CA LYS A 350 52.03 25.04 -16.26
C LYS A 350 53.02 26.21 -16.13
N GLU A 351 52.92 26.99 -15.06
CA GLU A 351 53.86 28.07 -14.75
C GLU A 351 55.28 27.51 -14.56
N LEU A 352 55.43 26.43 -13.79
CA LEU A 352 56.72 25.77 -13.59
C LEU A 352 57.28 25.17 -14.89
N GLU A 353 56.43 24.60 -15.75
CA GLU A 353 56.84 24.12 -17.07
C GLU A 353 57.32 25.29 -17.96
N GLY A 354 56.60 26.41 -17.95
CA GLY A 354 57.02 27.64 -18.64
C GLY A 354 58.33 28.22 -18.10
N GLU A 355 58.52 28.23 -16.79
CA GLU A 355 59.78 28.67 -16.18
C GLU A 355 60.93 27.72 -16.55
N ARG A 356 60.68 26.40 -16.58
CA ARG A 356 61.67 25.40 -17.01
C ARG A 356 62.05 25.56 -18.48
N THR A 357 61.10 25.83 -19.36
CA THR A 357 61.40 26.07 -20.78
C THR A 357 62.19 27.37 -20.96
N LEU A 358 61.82 28.45 -20.29
CA LEU A 358 62.58 29.71 -20.28
C LEU A 358 63.99 29.52 -19.74
N ARG A 359 64.13 28.80 -18.62
CA ARG A 359 65.45 28.46 -18.06
C ARG A 359 66.28 27.64 -19.03
N GLY A 360 65.69 26.63 -19.68
CA GLY A 360 66.36 25.85 -20.72
C GLY A 360 66.82 26.72 -21.90
N GLN A 361 65.98 27.67 -22.33
CA GLN A 361 66.35 28.64 -23.37
C GLN A 361 67.52 29.55 -22.93
N LEU A 362 67.48 30.05 -21.69
CA LEU A 362 68.57 30.83 -21.11
C LEU A 362 69.87 30.01 -21.00
N GLU A 363 69.79 28.75 -20.56
CA GLU A 363 70.94 27.84 -20.51
C GLU A 363 71.53 27.64 -21.92
N THR A 364 70.70 27.39 -22.95
CA THR A 364 71.19 27.31 -24.34
C THR A 364 71.80 28.62 -24.83
N LEU A 365 71.25 29.78 -24.47
CA LEU A 365 71.79 31.09 -24.83
C LEU A 365 73.16 31.33 -24.19
N VAL A 366 73.30 30.95 -22.92
CA VAL A 366 74.56 31.06 -22.19
C VAL A 366 75.59 30.10 -22.79
N GLU A 367 75.20 28.90 -23.19
CA GLU A 367 76.07 27.96 -23.91
C GLU A 367 76.49 28.49 -25.29
N GLU A 368 75.56 29.07 -26.07
CA GLU A 368 75.84 29.71 -27.36
C GLU A 368 76.79 30.91 -27.19
N ALA A 369 76.53 31.79 -26.22
CA ALA A 369 77.41 32.91 -25.90
C ALA A 369 78.79 32.44 -25.42
N ALA A 370 78.84 31.39 -24.60
CA ALA A 370 80.09 30.78 -24.15
C ALA A 370 80.86 30.10 -25.30
N MET A 371 80.17 29.51 -26.28
CA MET A 371 80.76 28.97 -27.50
C MET A 371 81.34 30.09 -28.37
N VAL A 372 80.62 31.19 -28.59
CA VAL A 372 81.14 32.37 -29.30
C VAL A 372 82.37 32.93 -28.59
N LEU A 373 82.36 33.03 -27.25
CA LEU A 373 83.53 33.46 -26.48
C LEU A 373 84.70 32.45 -26.55
N LYS A 374 84.42 31.16 -26.60
CA LYS A 374 85.44 30.11 -26.77
C LYS A 374 86.03 30.09 -28.18
N GLU A 375 85.24 30.33 -29.21
CA GLU A 375 85.71 30.51 -30.60
C GLU A 375 86.64 31.73 -30.69
N VAL A 376 86.28 32.83 -30.02
CA VAL A 376 87.10 34.05 -29.92
C VAL A 376 88.43 33.80 -29.22
N LEU A 377 88.48 32.98 -28.17
CA LEU A 377 89.73 32.67 -27.45
C LEU A 377 90.63 31.67 -28.21
N LYS A 378 90.13 31.00 -29.26
CA LYS A 378 90.90 30.08 -30.10
C LYS A 378 91.51 30.74 -31.34
N GLU A 379 91.11 31.97 -31.67
CA GLU A 379 91.74 32.78 -32.71
C GLU A 379 92.93 33.53 -32.11
N GLU A 380 94.13 32.93 -32.19
CA GLU A 380 95.38 33.58 -31.79
C GLU A 380 95.65 34.83 -32.67
N PRO A 381 95.99 35.99 -32.07
CA PRO A 381 96.36 37.18 -32.84
C PRO A 381 97.74 36.97 -33.48
N LYS A 382 97.81 37.09 -34.82
CA LYS A 382 99.10 37.26 -35.50
C LYS A 382 99.57 38.70 -35.29
N GLU A 383 100.77 38.85 -34.75
CA GLU A 383 101.44 40.13 -34.48
C GLU A 383 101.77 40.88 -35.79
N GLU A 384 100.78 41.47 -36.47
CA GLU A 384 101.02 42.43 -37.56
C GLU A 384 99.78 43.27 -37.95
N ASP A 385 98.82 43.45 -37.04
CA ASP A 385 97.60 44.19 -37.32
C ASP A 385 97.65 45.63 -36.81
N SER A 386 97.56 46.59 -37.74
CA SER A 386 97.31 48.01 -37.46
C SER A 386 96.13 48.19 -36.50
N GLU A 387 96.18 49.17 -35.58
CA GLU A 387 95.12 49.52 -34.61
C GLU A 387 93.72 49.62 -35.25
N ILE A 388 93.65 49.93 -36.55
CA ILE A 388 92.38 50.05 -37.29
C ILE A 388 91.74 48.66 -37.52
N GLN A 389 92.53 47.61 -37.77
CA GLN A 389 92.01 46.25 -37.96
C GLN A 389 91.61 45.58 -36.65
N SER A 390 92.30 45.84 -35.54
CA SER A 390 91.87 45.36 -34.22
C SER A 390 90.56 46.03 -33.76
N VAL A 391 90.35 47.30 -34.12
CA VAL A 391 89.09 48.03 -33.89
C VAL A 391 87.95 47.49 -34.75
N VAL A 392 88.18 47.20 -36.04
CA VAL A 392 87.17 46.60 -36.92
C VAL A 392 86.78 45.20 -36.46
N ARG A 393 87.74 44.38 -36.01
CA ARG A 393 87.44 43.06 -35.45
C ARG A 393 86.65 43.14 -34.17
N ARG A 394 87.05 44.00 -33.23
CA ARG A 394 86.31 44.23 -31.98
C ARG A 394 84.90 44.78 -32.27
N SER A 395 84.73 45.61 -33.29
CA SER A 395 83.44 46.08 -33.80
C SER A 395 82.56 44.94 -34.33
N GLN A 396 83.12 44.06 -35.17
CA GLN A 396 82.41 42.88 -35.68
C GLN A 396 82.07 41.89 -34.54
N LEU A 397 82.92 41.81 -33.53
CA LEU A 397 82.75 40.95 -32.34
C LEU A 397 81.63 41.49 -31.44
N THR A 398 81.62 42.80 -31.19
CA THR A 398 80.48 43.44 -30.53
C THR A 398 79.21 43.31 -31.35
N GLN A 399 79.27 43.34 -32.69
CA GLN A 399 78.10 43.13 -33.54
C GLN A 399 77.60 41.68 -33.52
N ARG A 400 78.48 40.67 -33.47
CA ARG A 400 78.07 39.26 -33.36
C ARG A 400 77.51 38.93 -31.97
N LEU A 401 78.11 39.44 -30.90
CA LEU A 401 77.55 39.35 -29.55
C LEU A 401 76.23 40.11 -29.44
N LEU A 402 76.13 41.30 -30.04
CA LEU A 402 74.86 42.03 -30.18
C LEU A 402 73.84 41.24 -31.00
N ALA A 403 74.25 40.52 -32.05
CA ALA A 403 73.32 39.72 -32.85
C ALA A 403 72.75 38.53 -32.05
N VAL A 404 73.58 37.85 -31.25
CA VAL A 404 73.12 36.76 -30.37
C VAL A 404 72.22 37.30 -29.25
N LEU A 405 72.58 38.43 -28.64
CA LEU A 405 71.78 39.10 -27.60
C LEU A 405 70.47 39.69 -28.16
N ASN A 406 70.49 40.25 -29.38
CA ASN A 406 69.30 40.77 -30.05
C ASN A 406 68.38 39.65 -30.55
N ALA A 407 68.93 38.50 -30.97
CA ALA A 407 68.14 37.31 -31.26
C ALA A 407 67.50 36.71 -30.00
N ALA A 408 68.08 36.94 -28.81
CA ALA A 408 67.48 36.60 -27.52
C ALA A 408 66.30 37.52 -27.17
N LEU A 409 66.50 38.84 -27.27
CA LEU A 409 65.47 39.86 -27.01
C LEU A 409 64.28 39.76 -27.99
N GLY A 410 64.50 39.25 -29.20
CA GLY A 410 63.44 38.98 -30.17
C GLY A 410 62.58 37.72 -29.87
N LYS A 411 63.02 36.84 -28.96
CA LYS A 411 62.24 35.67 -28.52
C LYS A 411 61.37 35.97 -27.29
N ASP A 412 61.77 36.96 -26.48
CA ASP A 412 61.02 37.39 -25.28
C ASP A 412 59.71 38.15 -25.61
N SER A 413 59.57 38.74 -26.80
CA SER A 413 58.36 39.47 -27.21
C SER A 413 57.18 38.57 -27.61
N ALA A 414 57.32 37.25 -27.51
CA ALA A 414 56.26 36.29 -27.82
C ALA A 414 55.65 35.64 -26.57
N HIS A 415 56.11 35.96 -25.35
CA HIS A 415 55.61 35.36 -24.09
C HIS A 415 55.01 36.37 -23.09
N SER A 416 55.02 37.68 -23.38
CA SER A 416 54.39 38.70 -22.51
C SER A 416 52.88 38.89 -22.73
N ASP A 417 52.31 38.36 -23.82
CA ASP A 417 50.96 38.73 -24.27
C ASP A 417 49.85 37.70 -23.94
N SER A 418 50.03 36.81 -22.94
CA SER A 418 48.95 35.89 -22.53
C SER A 418 48.53 35.92 -21.05
N VAL A 419 49.00 36.88 -20.24
CA VAL A 419 48.68 36.94 -18.79
C VAL A 419 47.66 38.03 -18.41
N HIS A 420 47.06 38.72 -19.37
CA HIS A 420 46.01 39.72 -19.08
C HIS A 420 44.70 39.44 -19.80
N GLU A 421 44.01 38.36 -19.40
CA GLU A 421 42.55 38.29 -19.48
C GLU A 421 42.00 37.15 -18.61
N ALA A 422 41.57 37.47 -17.38
CA ALA A 422 40.44 36.83 -16.68
C ALA A 422 40.34 37.30 -15.21
N HIS A 423 40.02 38.57 -14.98
CA HIS A 423 39.46 39.04 -13.70
C HIS A 423 38.29 40.00 -13.94
N HIS A 424 37.12 39.43 -14.20
CA HIS A 424 35.85 40.06 -13.83
C HIS A 424 35.15 39.18 -12.79
N HIS A 425 35.38 39.53 -11.52
CA HIS A 425 34.51 39.15 -10.43
C HIS A 425 33.25 40.02 -10.48
N HIS A 426 32.10 39.42 -10.80
CA HIS A 426 30.84 39.85 -10.22
C HIS A 426 30.52 38.92 -9.05
N LYS A 427 30.76 39.43 -7.84
CA LYS A 427 30.06 39.00 -6.64
C LYS A 427 28.82 39.88 -6.51
N THR A 428 27.64 39.29 -6.64
CA THR A 428 26.44 39.76 -5.95
C THR A 428 26.01 38.65 -5.01
N GLU A 429 25.96 38.99 -3.74
CA GLU A 429 25.66 38.15 -2.59
C GLU A 429 24.27 37.51 -2.67
N PRO A 430 24.07 36.30 -2.12
CA PRO A 430 22.76 35.86 -1.67
C PRO A 430 22.57 36.35 -0.23
N THR A 431 21.62 37.26 -0.04
CA THR A 431 21.13 37.63 1.29
C THR A 431 20.42 36.44 1.93
N ALA A 432 20.99 35.94 3.02
CA ALA A 432 20.28 35.13 3.99
C ALA A 432 19.98 35.98 5.22
N GLU A 433 18.72 36.35 5.41
CA GLU A 433 18.19 36.68 6.73
C GLU A 433 16.89 35.93 7.00
N LYS A 434 16.94 35.13 8.07
CA LYS A 434 15.92 34.92 9.11
C LYS A 434 14.67 34.09 8.78
N TYR A 435 14.69 32.88 9.35
CA TYR A 435 13.65 32.30 10.22
C TYR A 435 12.48 33.25 10.52
N ASN A 436 11.22 32.85 10.29
CA ASN A 436 10.39 32.05 11.20
C ASN A 436 8.90 32.04 10.75
N ILE A 437 8.15 30.99 11.16
CA ILE A 437 6.70 31.00 11.45
C ILE A 437 5.71 30.88 10.26
N LEU A 438 5.36 29.63 9.88
CA LEU A 438 4.01 29.01 10.04
C LEU A 438 3.78 27.85 9.05
N TYR A 439 4.02 26.63 9.56
CA TYR A 439 3.15 25.50 9.25
C TYR A 439 1.91 25.64 10.14
N SER A 440 0.79 26.09 9.57
CA SER A 440 -0.54 25.88 10.14
C SER A 440 -1.54 25.76 9.00
N GLY A 441 -1.92 24.52 8.66
CA GLY A 441 -2.82 24.25 7.55
C GLY A 441 -3.31 22.81 7.45
N LEU A 442 -3.44 22.12 8.59
CA LEU A 442 -4.31 20.94 8.71
C LEU A 442 -5.19 21.15 9.95
N SER A 443 -6.44 21.56 9.73
CA SER A 443 -7.64 21.25 10.52
C SER A 443 -8.77 22.25 10.26
N ALA A 444 -9.64 21.94 9.30
CA ALA A 444 -11.07 22.34 9.23
C ALA A 444 -11.60 21.70 7.93
N LEU A 445 -12.23 20.54 7.93
CA LEU A 445 -13.65 20.38 8.28
C LEU A 445 -13.90 18.90 8.55
N GLY A 446 -14.22 18.57 9.79
CA GLY A 446 -14.55 17.21 10.20
C GLY A 446 -15.08 17.20 11.62
N SER A 447 -16.11 18.01 11.89
CA SER A 447 -16.93 17.93 13.11
C SER A 447 -18.26 18.65 12.93
N HIS A 448 -19.20 17.96 12.30
CA HIS A 448 -20.65 18.04 12.49
C HIS A 448 -21.14 16.67 12.00
N HIS A 449 -21.94 15.87 12.69
CA HIS A 449 -22.69 16.05 13.92
C HIS A 449 -23.20 14.62 14.24
N THR A 450 -23.01 14.13 15.47
CA THR A 450 -23.80 13.00 15.97
C THR A 450 -24.07 13.26 17.44
N GLN A 451 -25.28 13.72 17.73
CA GLN A 451 -25.97 13.50 19.00
C GLN A 451 -27.47 13.80 18.79
N CYS A 452 -28.23 12.74 18.56
CA CYS A 452 -29.53 12.39 19.15
C CYS A 452 -29.99 11.07 18.54
#